data_AF-A0A2E5Y864-F1
#
_entry.id   AF-A0A2E5Y864-F1
#
_cell.length_a   1.000
_cell.length_b   1.000
_cell.length_c   1.000
_cell.angle_alpha   90.00
_cell.angle_beta   90.00
_cell.angle_gamma   90.00
#
_symmetry.space_group_name_H-M   'P 1'
#
loop_
_entity.id
_entity.type
_entity.pdbx_description
1 polymer ?
#
loop_
_entity_poly.entity_id
_entity_poly.type
_entity_poly.pdbx_seq_one_letter_code
_entity_poly.pdbx_strand_id
1 'polypeptide(L)'
;MNKYALLGASLILSLKAQADVSFLLDTVHFQVSAHEWVKTESALLKVNIHATLNNTDLVKARNTIMSHLAKIAQGSWHITQFNRTQDSSGLEKLYAQAQIRVPQAKLTQVYQDAKAISKPGMSYTVDQIVFTPSLADTKAAETQLRERLYQEIKQELIRLNEVYTDQHYTINRLEIANLTDDATPQVPTNNARVLMAVAKPKANYLPLANRLTLTATVEAASNRSNKSA
;
A
#
# COMPACT_ATOMS: atom_id res chain seq x y z
N MET A 1 -28.23 43.89 -86.66
CA MET A 1 -28.69 44.97 -85.77
C MET A 1 -29.17 44.34 -84.46
N ASN A 2 -28.55 44.68 -83.33
CA ASN A 2 -29.09 44.79 -81.95
C ASN A 2 -29.96 43.63 -81.37
N LYS A 3 -29.86 43.13 -80.12
CA LYS A 3 -29.42 43.67 -78.82
C LYS A 3 -29.36 42.50 -77.79
N TYR A 4 -28.62 42.72 -76.70
CA TYR A 4 -28.45 41.94 -75.47
C TYR A 4 -29.72 41.32 -74.83
N ALA A 5 -29.57 40.16 -74.15
CA ALA A 5 -30.31 39.82 -72.93
C ALA A 5 -29.56 38.79 -72.06
N LEU A 6 -29.69 38.98 -70.75
CA LEU A 6 -28.99 38.41 -69.60
C LEU A 6 -29.55 37.04 -69.12
N LEU A 7 -28.88 36.49 -68.08
CA LEU A 7 -29.32 35.49 -67.07
C LEU A 7 -29.18 34.01 -67.46
N GLY A 8 -28.70 33.10 -66.62
CA GLY A 8 -28.36 33.19 -65.20
C GLY A 8 -27.75 31.87 -64.73
N ALA A 9 -26.88 31.96 -63.73
CA ALA A 9 -26.17 30.85 -63.11
C ALA A 9 -27.10 29.98 -62.24
N SER A 10 -26.81 28.67 -62.17
CA SER A 10 -27.16 27.86 -61.00
C SER A 10 -26.07 26.82 -60.76
N LEU A 11 -25.14 27.17 -59.88
CA LEU A 11 -24.15 26.28 -59.31
C LEU A 11 -24.78 25.68 -58.05
N ILE A 12 -25.27 24.45 -58.12
CA ILE A 12 -25.79 23.74 -56.95
C ILE A 12 -24.59 23.27 -56.13
N LEU A 13 -24.21 24.03 -55.10
CA LEU A 13 -23.32 23.56 -54.04
C LEU A 13 -24.10 22.60 -53.14
N SER A 14 -23.82 21.31 -53.22
CA SER A 14 -24.24 20.35 -52.21
C SER A 14 -23.39 20.53 -50.94
N LEU A 15 -23.88 21.32 -49.98
CA LEU A 15 -23.37 21.31 -48.61
C LEU A 15 -23.74 19.96 -47.98
N LYS A 16 -22.75 19.08 -47.74
CA LYS A 16 -22.94 17.98 -46.80
C LYS A 16 -22.94 18.59 -45.40
N ALA A 17 -24.09 18.63 -44.76
CA ALA A 17 -24.19 18.95 -43.34
C ALA A 17 -23.40 17.89 -42.56
N GLN A 18 -22.32 18.31 -41.91
CA GLN A 18 -21.64 17.50 -40.89
C GLN A 18 -22.60 17.44 -39.70
N ALA A 19 -23.27 16.30 -39.50
CA ALA A 19 -24.12 16.13 -38.33
C ALA A 19 -23.24 16.19 -37.07
N ASP A 20 -23.50 17.17 -36.21
CA ASP A 20 -22.90 17.25 -34.87
C ASP A 20 -23.42 16.04 -34.07
N VAL A 21 -22.57 15.03 -33.89
CA VAL A 21 -22.88 13.88 -33.04
C VAL A 21 -22.77 14.35 -31.59
N SER A 22 -23.90 14.78 -31.02
CA SER A 22 -23.99 15.08 -29.59
C SER A 22 -24.12 13.79 -28.80
N PHE A 23 -23.11 13.44 -28.01
CA PHE A 23 -23.18 12.30 -27.08
C PHE A 23 -23.95 12.73 -25.83
N LEU A 24 -25.08 12.07 -25.54
CA LEU A 24 -25.72 12.17 -24.23
C LEU A 24 -24.89 11.31 -23.26
N LEU A 25 -24.13 11.96 -22.38
CA LEU A 25 -23.26 11.28 -21.41
C LEU A 25 -24.08 10.73 -20.24
N ASP A 26 -24.53 9.49 -20.37
CA ASP A 26 -25.11 8.74 -19.25
C ASP A 26 -23.97 8.06 -18.47
N THR A 27 -23.85 8.36 -17.17
CA THR A 27 -22.82 7.76 -16.31
C THR A 27 -23.42 6.82 -15.28
N VAL A 28 -22.66 5.78 -14.94
CA VAL A 28 -22.94 4.83 -13.85
C VAL A 28 -21.75 4.85 -12.90
N HIS A 29 -22.02 5.15 -11.64
CA HIS A 29 -21.02 5.13 -10.59
C HIS A 29 -21.19 3.87 -9.75
N PHE A 30 -20.13 3.09 -9.60
CA PHE A 30 -20.14 1.91 -8.74
C PHE A 30 -18.82 1.76 -7.99
N GLN A 31 -18.87 0.99 -6.90
CA GLN A 31 -17.71 0.73 -6.07
C GLN A 31 -17.49 -0.77 -5.94
N VAL A 32 -16.22 -1.16 -6.02
CA VAL A 32 -15.78 -2.54 -5.85
C VAL A 32 -14.70 -2.55 -4.79
N SER A 33 -14.78 -3.46 -3.83
CA SER A 33 -13.79 -3.57 -2.75
C SER A 33 -13.31 -5.00 -2.60
N ALA A 34 -12.00 -5.16 -2.47
CA ALA A 34 -11.36 -6.44 -2.24
C ALA A 34 -10.41 -6.34 -1.04
N HIS A 35 -10.33 -7.42 -0.26
CA HIS A 35 -9.45 -7.49 0.90
C HIS A 35 -8.57 -8.75 0.88
N GLU A 36 -7.38 -8.65 1.44
CA GLU A 36 -6.45 -9.77 1.53
C GLU A 36 -5.62 -9.71 2.81
N TRP A 37 -5.40 -10.88 3.41
CA TRP A 37 -4.47 -11.02 4.53
C TRP A 37 -3.05 -11.15 3.98
N VAL A 38 -2.19 -10.20 4.34
CA VAL A 38 -0.79 -10.21 3.94
C VAL A 38 -0.07 -11.32 4.70
N LYS A 39 0.34 -12.36 3.98
CA LYS A 39 1.14 -13.46 4.51
C LYS A 39 2.57 -12.99 4.75
N THR A 40 3.16 -13.42 5.87
CA THR A 40 4.55 -13.09 6.20
C THR A 40 5.35 -14.38 6.32
N GLU A 41 6.38 -14.52 5.50
CA GLU A 41 7.29 -15.68 5.54
C GLU A 41 8.51 -15.42 6.44
N SER A 42 8.63 -14.20 6.94
CA SER A 42 9.74 -13.73 7.75
C SER A 42 9.27 -12.86 8.92
N ALA A 43 10.05 -12.86 9.98
CA ALA A 43 9.85 -12.00 11.14
C ALA A 43 11.02 -11.05 11.32
N LEU A 44 10.74 -9.87 11.88
CA LEU A 44 11.76 -8.97 12.40
C LEU A 44 12.19 -9.46 13.78
N LEU A 45 13.43 -9.93 13.88
CA LEU A 45 14.08 -10.30 15.14
C LEU A 45 14.86 -9.09 15.65
N LYS A 46 14.63 -8.72 16.91
CA LYS A 46 15.40 -7.71 17.65
C LYS A 46 16.21 -8.37 18.74
N VAL A 47 17.47 -7.97 18.86
CA VAL A 47 18.40 -8.44 19.88
C VAL A 47 18.98 -7.24 20.61
N ASN A 48 18.89 -7.26 21.93
CA ASN A 48 19.57 -6.32 22.82
C ASN A 48 20.95 -6.88 23.15
N ILE A 49 21.96 -6.03 23.11
CA ILE A 49 23.35 -6.35 23.41
C ILE A 49 23.81 -5.47 24.56
N HIS A 50 24.33 -6.10 25.60
CA HIS A 50 24.99 -5.42 26.70
C HIS A 50 26.44 -5.90 26.77
N ALA A 51 27.39 -4.98 26.72
CA ALA A 51 28.81 -5.30 26.87
C ALA A 51 29.48 -4.38 27.89
N THR A 52 30.40 -4.93 28.66
CA THR A 52 31.35 -4.16 29.48
C THR A 52 32.71 -4.25 28.78
N LEU A 53 33.26 -3.11 28.38
CA LEU A 53 34.48 -3.01 27.62
C LEU A 53 35.63 -2.57 28.53
N ASN A 54 36.73 -3.33 28.48
CA ASN A 54 37.98 -2.98 29.16
C ASN A 54 38.88 -2.08 28.29
N ASN A 55 38.55 -1.95 26.99
CA ASN A 55 39.34 -1.21 26.01
C ASN A 55 38.43 -0.26 25.22
N THR A 56 38.95 0.89 24.81
CA THR A 56 38.19 1.99 24.20
C THR A 56 37.94 1.82 22.69
N ASP A 57 38.41 0.73 22.08
CA ASP A 57 38.28 0.45 20.64
C ASP A 57 36.86 -0.01 20.26
N LEU A 58 36.04 0.98 19.90
CA LEU A 58 34.67 0.80 19.43
C LEU A 58 34.56 0.03 18.12
N VAL A 59 35.55 0.15 17.23
CA VAL A 59 35.50 -0.53 15.92
C VAL A 59 35.64 -2.03 16.14
N LYS A 60 36.57 -2.44 17.00
CA LYS A 60 36.71 -3.84 17.40
C LYS A 60 35.48 -4.38 18.12
N ALA A 61 34.88 -3.59 19.02
CA ALA A 61 33.64 -3.97 19.70
C ALA A 61 32.49 -4.19 18.70
N ARG A 62 32.29 -3.26 17.75
CA ARG A 62 31.26 -3.38 16.71
C ARG A 62 31.48 -4.62 15.84
N ASN A 63 32.71 -4.87 15.38
CA ASN A 63 33.02 -6.05 14.57
C ASN A 63 32.75 -7.34 15.33
N THR A 64 33.11 -7.38 16.62
CA THR A 64 32.84 -8.53 17.49
C THR A 64 31.32 -8.75 17.62
N ILE A 65 30.55 -7.69 17.87
CA ILE A 65 29.09 -7.75 17.95
C ILE A 65 28.51 -8.30 16.66
N MET A 66 28.89 -7.78 15.50
CA MET A 66 28.38 -8.25 14.21
C MET A 66 28.74 -9.73 13.96
N SER A 67 29.96 -10.15 14.30
CA SER A 67 30.40 -11.55 14.17
C SER A 67 29.58 -12.51 15.04
N HIS A 68 29.14 -12.05 16.20
CA HIS A 68 28.35 -12.82 17.15
C HIS A 68 26.87 -12.85 16.74
N LEU A 69 26.32 -11.71 16.31
CA LEU A 69 24.97 -11.64 15.75
C LEU A 69 24.78 -12.59 14.56
N ALA A 70 25.80 -12.72 13.70
CA ALA A 70 25.79 -13.68 12.59
C ALA A 70 25.69 -15.16 13.03
N LYS A 71 26.06 -15.48 14.29
CA LYS A 71 25.89 -16.82 14.87
C LYS A 71 24.47 -17.05 15.41
N ILE A 72 23.72 -15.98 15.73
CA ILE A 72 22.30 -16.08 16.14
C ILE A 72 21.42 -16.33 14.93
N ALA A 73 21.64 -15.56 13.85
CA ALA A 73 20.89 -15.71 12.62
C ALA A 73 21.71 -15.23 11.43
N GLN A 74 21.59 -15.94 10.32
CA GLN A 74 22.22 -15.57 9.04
C GLN A 74 21.41 -14.48 8.34
N GLY A 75 22.11 -13.48 7.78
CA GLY A 75 21.53 -12.41 6.97
C GLY A 75 22.06 -11.03 7.34
N SER A 76 21.37 -9.99 6.86
CA SER A 76 21.81 -8.59 6.98
C SER A 76 21.36 -7.97 8.31
N TRP A 77 22.23 -8.04 9.31
CA TRP A 77 22.04 -7.37 10.58
C TRP A 77 22.21 -5.85 10.46
N HIS A 78 21.34 -5.11 11.15
CA HIS A 78 21.39 -3.66 11.25
C HIS A 78 21.40 -3.26 12.72
N ILE A 79 22.40 -2.51 13.15
CA ILE A 79 22.43 -1.91 14.49
C ILE A 79 21.52 -0.68 14.45
N THR A 80 20.46 -0.69 15.25
CA THR A 80 19.47 0.39 15.34
C THR A 80 19.79 1.36 16.48
N GLN A 81 20.53 0.91 17.49
CA GLN A 81 20.93 1.72 18.62
C GLN A 81 22.33 1.32 19.08
N PHE A 82 23.14 2.30 19.47
CA PHE A 82 24.51 2.07 19.95
C PHE A 82 24.90 3.19 20.92
N ASN A 83 24.79 2.90 22.21
CA ASN A 83 25.00 3.85 23.30
C ASN A 83 26.14 3.38 24.20
N ARG A 84 27.06 4.30 24.52
CA ARG A 84 28.18 4.06 25.42
C ARG A 84 28.04 4.95 26.65
N THR A 85 28.26 4.36 27.81
CA THR A 85 28.27 5.07 29.08
C THR A 85 29.42 4.55 29.94
N GLN A 86 30.08 5.44 30.69
CA GLN A 86 31.10 5.03 31.65
C GLN A 86 30.46 4.95 33.04
N ASP A 87 30.76 3.90 33.79
CA ASP A 87 30.30 3.78 35.17
C ASP A 87 31.26 4.42 36.17
N SER A 88 30.86 4.48 37.45
CA SER A 88 31.66 5.08 38.52
C SER A 88 32.99 4.36 38.81
N SER A 89 33.17 3.14 38.29
CA SER A 89 34.45 2.40 38.36
C SER A 89 35.39 2.73 37.19
N GLY A 90 34.94 3.58 36.27
CA GLY A 90 35.67 3.93 35.05
C GLY A 90 35.51 2.91 33.92
N LEU A 91 34.69 1.85 34.11
CA LEU A 91 34.44 0.85 33.08
C LEU A 91 33.40 1.35 32.07
N GLU A 92 33.64 1.01 30.81
CA GLU A 92 32.76 1.37 29.71
C GLU A 92 31.67 0.33 29.54
N LYS A 93 30.42 0.78 29.57
CA LYS A 93 29.23 -0.01 29.27
C LYS A 93 28.71 0.37 27.90
N LEU A 94 28.47 -0.65 27.10
CA LEU A 94 27.90 -0.54 25.77
C LEU A 94 26.52 -1.18 25.77
N TYR A 95 25.54 -0.41 25.34
CA TYR A 95 24.16 -0.83 25.10
C TYR A 95 23.90 -0.68 23.60
N ALA A 96 23.70 -1.80 22.90
CA ALA A 96 23.35 -1.78 21.50
C ALA A 96 22.06 -2.56 21.26
N GLN A 97 21.31 -2.16 20.24
CA GLN A 97 20.19 -2.93 19.71
C GLN A 97 20.47 -3.21 18.25
N ALA A 98 20.23 -4.45 17.84
CA ALA A 98 20.35 -4.86 16.46
C ALA A 98 19.08 -5.59 16.00
N GLN A 99 18.79 -5.49 14.72
CA GLN A 99 17.66 -6.15 14.11
C GLN A 99 18.04 -6.85 12.81
N ILE A 100 17.29 -7.88 12.48
CA ILE A 100 17.40 -8.65 11.24
C ILE A 100 16.03 -9.20 10.87
N ARG A 101 15.78 -9.34 9.56
CA ARG A 101 14.62 -10.08 9.06
C ARG A 101 15.03 -11.53 8.81
N VAL A 102 14.35 -12.46 9.49
CA VAL A 102 14.70 -13.89 9.50
C VAL A 102 13.51 -14.71 9.00
N PRO A 103 13.72 -15.67 8.09
CA PRO A 103 12.67 -16.60 7.69
C PRO A 103 12.10 -17.35 8.89
N GLN A 104 10.79 -17.57 8.92
CA GLN A 104 10.11 -18.21 10.07
C GLN A 104 10.75 -19.57 10.43
N ALA A 105 11.13 -20.36 9.43
CA ALA A 105 11.78 -21.67 9.62
C ALA A 105 13.14 -21.62 10.34
N LYS A 106 13.75 -20.43 10.46
CA LYS A 106 15.05 -20.22 11.11
C LYS A 106 14.93 -19.59 12.51
N LEU A 107 13.72 -19.30 12.97
CA LEU A 107 13.48 -18.67 14.28
C LEU A 107 13.56 -19.64 15.46
N THR A 108 13.49 -20.95 15.23
CA THR A 108 13.36 -21.95 16.31
C THR A 108 14.53 -21.96 17.30
N GLN A 109 15.75 -21.65 16.84
CA GLN A 109 16.97 -21.77 17.65
C GLN A 109 17.50 -20.42 18.17
N VAL A 110 16.94 -19.29 17.74
CA VAL A 110 17.53 -17.95 17.99
C VAL A 110 17.74 -17.63 19.47
N TYR A 111 16.85 -18.11 20.35
CA TYR A 111 17.01 -17.95 21.79
C TYR A 111 18.17 -18.77 22.36
N GLN A 112 18.34 -20.01 21.88
CA GLN A 112 19.42 -20.90 22.29
C GLN A 112 20.76 -20.37 21.77
N ASP A 113 20.80 -19.94 20.51
CA ASP A 113 22.00 -19.40 19.87
C ASP A 113 22.46 -18.12 20.57
N ALA A 114 21.53 -17.20 20.87
CA ALA A 114 21.82 -15.97 21.63
C ALA A 114 22.40 -16.26 23.03
N LYS A 115 21.85 -17.28 23.72
CA LYS A 115 22.37 -17.70 25.02
C LYS A 115 23.75 -18.35 24.90
N ALA A 116 23.99 -19.17 23.89
CA ALA A 116 25.25 -19.89 23.68
C ALA A 116 26.43 -18.95 23.39
N ILE A 117 26.19 -17.83 22.72
CA ILE A 117 27.23 -16.83 22.44
C ILE A 117 27.45 -15.81 23.57
N SER A 118 26.50 -15.74 24.51
CA SER A 118 26.57 -14.82 25.65
C SER A 118 27.63 -15.29 26.65
N LYS A 119 28.47 -14.37 27.11
CA LYS A 119 29.56 -14.64 28.05
C LYS A 119 29.63 -13.55 29.13
N PRO A 120 30.29 -13.78 30.28
CA PRO A 120 30.58 -12.72 31.22
C PRO A 120 31.22 -11.51 30.52
N GLY A 121 30.66 -10.32 30.74
CA GLY A 121 31.08 -9.08 30.08
C GLY A 121 30.44 -8.80 28.71
N MET A 122 29.71 -9.74 28.09
CA MET A 122 28.93 -9.47 26.88
C MET A 122 27.74 -10.42 26.72
N SER A 123 26.53 -9.90 26.84
CA SER A 123 25.28 -10.66 26.70
C SER A 123 24.47 -10.23 25.48
N TYR A 124 23.78 -11.21 24.90
CA TYR A 124 22.86 -11.07 23.78
C TYR A 124 21.52 -11.64 24.21
N THR A 125 20.49 -10.80 24.20
CA THR A 125 19.14 -11.17 24.61
C THR A 125 18.20 -10.89 23.46
N VAL A 126 17.42 -11.89 23.05
CA VAL A 126 16.32 -11.69 22.10
C VAL A 126 15.27 -10.81 22.78
N ASP A 127 15.06 -9.63 22.23
CA ASP A 127 14.13 -8.62 22.73
C ASP A 127 12.70 -8.94 22.25
N GLN A 128 12.54 -9.05 20.93
CA GLN A 128 11.24 -9.25 20.32
C GLN A 128 11.37 -9.96 18.97
N ILE A 129 10.37 -10.79 18.65
CA ILE A 129 10.15 -11.36 17.32
C ILE A 129 8.81 -10.84 16.81
N VAL A 130 8.82 -10.09 15.71
CA VAL A 130 7.63 -9.41 15.19
C VAL A 130 7.31 -9.88 13.78
N PHE A 131 6.12 -10.45 13.59
CA PHE A 131 5.62 -10.91 12.30
C PHE A 131 4.91 -9.81 11.49
N THR A 132 5.51 -8.61 11.46
CA THR A 132 5.00 -7.51 10.63
C THR A 132 5.42 -7.73 9.17
N PRO A 133 4.50 -7.61 8.20
CA PRO A 133 4.83 -7.71 6.79
C PRO A 133 5.96 -6.77 6.39
N SER A 134 6.83 -7.22 5.50
CA SER A 134 7.78 -6.32 4.86
C SER A 134 7.06 -5.42 3.86
N LEU A 135 7.72 -4.34 3.44
CA LEU A 135 7.23 -3.51 2.33
C LEU A 135 7.06 -4.33 1.04
N ALA A 136 7.93 -5.33 0.82
CA ALA A 136 7.82 -6.20 -0.34
C ALA A 136 6.55 -7.07 -0.26
N ASP A 137 6.27 -7.64 0.91
CA ASP A 137 5.07 -8.48 1.14
C ASP A 137 3.78 -7.65 0.93
N THR A 138 3.74 -6.42 1.46
CA THR A 138 2.58 -5.54 1.30
C THR A 138 2.39 -5.11 -0.16
N LYS A 139 3.46 -4.79 -0.88
CA LYS A 139 3.40 -4.40 -2.30
C LYS A 139 2.97 -5.56 -3.21
N ALA A 140 3.40 -6.78 -2.89
CA ALA A 140 2.94 -7.98 -3.61
C ALA A 140 1.44 -8.19 -3.41
N ALA A 141 0.95 -8.09 -2.17
CA ALA A 141 -0.47 -8.20 -1.86
C ALA A 141 -1.31 -7.07 -2.50
N GLU A 142 -0.80 -5.83 -2.51
CA GLU A 142 -1.46 -4.69 -3.20
C GLU A 142 -1.62 -4.96 -4.71
N THR A 143 -0.60 -5.54 -5.35
CA THR A 143 -0.66 -5.90 -6.78
C THR A 143 -1.73 -6.96 -7.04
N GLN A 144 -1.76 -8.02 -6.23
CA GLN A 144 -2.74 -9.10 -6.36
C GLN A 144 -4.18 -8.60 -6.14
N LEU A 145 -4.39 -7.74 -5.15
CA LEU A 145 -5.70 -7.12 -4.91
C LEU A 145 -6.13 -6.23 -6.08
N ARG A 146 -5.20 -5.48 -6.66
CA ARG A 146 -5.50 -4.62 -7.81
C ARG A 146 -5.92 -5.44 -9.03
N GLU A 147 -5.25 -6.55 -9.30
CA GLU A 147 -5.64 -7.48 -10.37
C GLU A 147 -7.05 -8.04 -10.14
N ARG A 148 -7.37 -8.43 -8.90
CA ARG A 148 -8.71 -8.91 -8.53
C ARG A 148 -9.77 -7.84 -8.77
N LEU A 149 -9.52 -6.59 -8.34
CA LEU A 149 -10.41 -5.46 -8.59
C LEU A 149 -10.63 -5.24 -10.09
N TYR A 150 -9.60 -5.33 -10.93
CA TYR A 150 -9.78 -5.19 -12.38
C TYR A 150 -10.69 -6.28 -12.96
N GLN A 151 -10.60 -7.52 -12.48
CA GLN A 151 -11.50 -8.59 -12.91
C GLN A 151 -12.94 -8.34 -12.46
N GLU A 152 -13.14 -7.91 -11.21
CA GLU A 152 -14.47 -7.61 -10.67
C GLU A 152 -15.12 -6.43 -11.40
N ILE A 153 -14.36 -5.37 -11.69
CA ILE A 153 -14.82 -4.22 -12.50
C ILE A 153 -15.19 -4.67 -13.91
N LYS A 154 -14.35 -5.49 -14.55
CA LYS A 154 -14.63 -6.04 -15.88
C LYS A 154 -15.93 -6.84 -15.89
N GLN A 155 -16.13 -7.70 -14.89
CA GLN A 155 -17.36 -8.47 -14.76
C GLN A 155 -18.59 -7.58 -14.55
N GLU A 156 -18.46 -6.50 -13.78
CA GLU A 156 -19.54 -5.54 -13.59
C GLU A 156 -19.90 -4.81 -14.88
N LEU A 157 -18.91 -4.39 -15.67
CA LEU A 157 -19.15 -3.78 -16.99
C LEU A 157 -19.81 -4.76 -17.98
N ILE A 158 -19.44 -6.05 -17.93
CA ILE A 158 -20.12 -7.08 -18.74
C ILE A 158 -21.60 -7.15 -18.35
N ARG A 159 -21.90 -7.30 -17.04
CA ARG A 159 -23.29 -7.32 -16.56
C ARG A 159 -24.06 -6.05 -16.93
N LEU A 160 -23.44 -4.89 -16.80
CA LEU A 160 -24.05 -3.61 -17.13
C LEU A 160 -24.41 -3.53 -18.63
N ASN A 161 -23.53 -4.04 -19.49
CA ASN A 161 -23.74 -4.08 -20.94
C ASN A 161 -24.72 -5.17 -21.40
N GLU A 162 -24.88 -6.25 -20.63
CA GLU A 162 -25.92 -7.25 -20.86
C GLU A 162 -27.32 -6.69 -20.51
N VAL A 163 -27.42 -5.87 -19.46
CA VAL A 163 -28.69 -5.24 -19.05
C VAL A 163 -29.07 -4.07 -19.96
N TYR A 164 -28.10 -3.24 -20.34
CA TYR A 164 -28.31 -2.03 -21.15
C TYR A 164 -27.65 -2.15 -22.53
N THR A 165 -28.24 -2.99 -23.39
CA THR A 165 -27.66 -3.37 -24.68
C THR A 165 -27.42 -2.20 -25.64
N ASP A 166 -28.22 -1.14 -25.57
CA ASP A 166 -28.14 -0.01 -26.51
C ASP A 166 -27.19 1.12 -26.02
N GLN A 167 -26.69 1.03 -24.78
CA GLN A 167 -25.90 2.10 -24.15
C GLN A 167 -24.38 1.87 -24.28
N HIS A 168 -23.92 0.62 -24.20
CA HIS A 168 -22.51 0.25 -24.29
C HIS A 168 -21.57 1.10 -23.39
N TYR A 169 -21.49 0.72 -22.12
CA TYR A 169 -20.66 1.34 -21.10
C TYR A 169 -19.19 0.94 -21.17
N THR A 170 -18.32 1.94 -21.04
CA THR A 170 -16.87 1.80 -20.84
C THR A 170 -16.39 2.64 -19.65
N ILE A 171 -15.21 2.33 -19.11
CA ILE A 171 -14.64 3.09 -17.99
C ILE A 171 -14.30 4.52 -18.46
N ASN A 172 -14.86 5.51 -17.78
CA ASN A 172 -14.51 6.93 -17.92
C ASN A 172 -13.47 7.35 -16.87
N ARG A 173 -13.67 6.92 -15.62
CA ARG A 173 -12.77 7.21 -14.50
C ARG A 173 -12.63 6.01 -13.59
N LEU A 174 -11.41 5.74 -13.14
CA LEU A 174 -11.10 4.69 -12.19
C LEU A 174 -10.16 5.24 -11.12
N GLU A 175 -10.62 5.23 -9.88
CA GLU A 175 -9.82 5.62 -8.72
C GLU A 175 -9.72 4.46 -7.76
N ILE A 176 -8.50 4.07 -7.41
CA ILE A 176 -8.26 3.00 -6.45
C ILE A 176 -7.60 3.60 -5.22
N ALA A 177 -8.28 3.49 -4.08
CA ALA A 177 -7.79 3.93 -2.79
C ALA A 177 -7.49 2.74 -1.88
N ASN A 178 -6.41 2.85 -1.11
CA ASN A 178 -6.16 1.96 0.01
C ASN A 178 -6.88 2.55 1.23
N LEU A 179 -8.05 1.99 1.54
CA LEU A 179 -8.77 2.35 2.75
C LEU A 179 -8.25 1.41 3.84
N THR A 180 -7.43 1.94 4.73
CA THR A 180 -7.23 1.28 6.03
C THR A 180 -8.58 1.29 6.75
N ASP A 181 -8.90 0.26 7.53
CA ASP A 181 -10.22 0.09 8.20
C ASP A 181 -10.66 1.29 9.07
N ASP A 182 -9.78 2.25 9.33
CA ASP A 182 -10.05 3.52 10.04
C ASP A 182 -10.58 4.65 9.14
N ALA A 183 -10.60 4.47 7.81
CA ALA A 183 -11.15 5.45 6.88
C ALA A 183 -12.68 5.30 6.81
N THR A 184 -13.37 6.01 7.71
CA THR A 184 -14.82 6.21 7.60
C THR A 184 -15.16 6.73 6.20
N PRO A 185 -16.18 6.17 5.51
CA PRO A 185 -16.67 6.75 4.28
C PRO A 185 -17.07 8.20 4.56
N GLN A 186 -16.34 9.16 3.99
CA GLN A 186 -16.78 10.55 4.01
C GLN A 186 -17.97 10.66 3.07
N VAL A 187 -19.15 10.48 3.64
CA VAL A 187 -20.38 10.95 3.01
C VAL A 187 -20.20 12.46 2.82
N PRO A 188 -20.39 13.04 1.63
CA PRO A 188 -20.28 14.48 1.43
C PRO A 188 -21.43 15.16 2.18
N THR A 189 -21.22 15.51 3.45
CA THR A 189 -22.17 16.28 4.25
C THR A 189 -22.09 17.75 3.85
N ASN A 190 -22.83 18.11 2.80
CA ASN A 190 -23.42 19.44 2.73
C ASN A 190 -24.41 19.54 3.90
N ASN A 191 -23.91 19.96 5.08
CA ASN A 191 -24.62 20.67 6.14
C ASN A 191 -23.70 20.74 7.37
N ALA A 192 -22.97 21.84 7.48
CA ALA A 192 -22.25 22.21 8.68
C ALA A 192 -23.25 22.45 9.83
N ARG A 193 -22.87 21.98 11.03
CA ARG A 193 -23.52 22.12 12.34
C ARG A 193 -24.66 21.12 12.60
N VAL A 194 -24.32 20.01 13.25
CA VAL A 194 -24.70 19.61 14.62
C VAL A 194 -23.99 18.27 14.88
N LEU A 195 -23.64 17.98 16.15
CA LEU A 195 -22.94 16.78 16.68
C LEU A 195 -21.44 16.97 16.97
N MET A 196 -21.15 17.86 17.92
CA MET A 196 -20.18 17.53 18.98
C MET A 196 -20.81 16.40 19.82
N ALA A 197 -20.50 15.15 19.50
CA ALA A 197 -20.90 14.00 20.32
C ALA A 197 -19.68 13.09 20.57
N VAL A 198 -19.09 13.30 21.75
CA VAL A 198 -18.36 12.32 22.57
C VAL A 198 -17.29 11.50 21.84
N ALA A 199 -16.06 12.01 21.85
CA ALA A 199 -14.87 11.19 21.61
C ALA A 199 -14.77 10.10 22.68
N LYS A 200 -15.12 8.85 22.33
CA LYS A 200 -14.78 7.67 23.14
C LYS A 200 -13.26 7.45 23.07
N PRO A 201 -12.60 7.05 24.17
CA PRO A 201 -11.20 6.65 24.11
C PRO A 201 -11.07 5.44 23.19
N LYS A 202 -10.24 5.56 22.14
CA LYS A 202 -9.85 4.42 21.29
C LYS A 202 -9.16 3.39 22.20
N ALA A 203 -9.78 2.24 22.36
CA ALA A 203 -9.11 1.08 22.93
C ALA A 203 -7.88 0.77 22.05
N ASN A 204 -6.72 0.62 22.69
CA ASN A 204 -5.51 0.14 22.04
C ASN A 204 -5.73 -1.31 21.60
N TYR A 205 -6.32 -1.49 20.42
CA TYR A 205 -6.26 -2.76 19.73
C TYR A 205 -4.82 -2.92 19.23
N LEU A 206 -4.12 -3.89 19.81
CA LEU A 206 -2.91 -4.46 19.21
C LEU A 206 -3.25 -4.78 17.74
N PRO A 207 -2.52 -4.25 16.74
CA PRO A 207 -2.86 -4.47 15.35
C PRO A 207 -2.60 -5.94 15.01
N LEU A 208 -3.63 -6.77 15.15
CA LEU A 208 -3.67 -8.11 14.59
C LEU A 208 -4.18 -8.10 13.14
N ALA A 209 -4.31 -6.91 12.52
CA ALA A 209 -4.82 -6.73 11.18
C ALA A 209 -3.67 -6.50 10.20
N ASN A 210 -3.05 -7.59 9.73
CA ASN A 210 -2.32 -7.58 8.46
C ASN A 210 -3.31 -7.65 7.27
N ARG A 211 -4.51 -7.07 7.42
CA ARG A 211 -5.55 -7.06 6.39
C ARG A 211 -5.41 -5.79 5.57
N LEU A 212 -5.22 -5.99 4.27
CA LEU A 212 -5.15 -4.92 3.28
C LEU A 212 -6.48 -4.84 2.55
N THR A 213 -7.05 -3.65 2.42
CA THR A 213 -8.31 -3.42 1.70
C THR A 213 -8.09 -2.37 0.63
N LEU A 214 -8.44 -2.70 -0.61
CA LEU A 214 -8.47 -1.75 -1.71
C LEU A 214 -9.91 -1.55 -2.17
N THR A 215 -10.29 -0.30 -2.40
CA THR A 215 -11.59 0.07 -2.95
C THR A 215 -11.38 0.84 -4.24
N ALA A 216 -12.01 0.37 -5.31
CA ALA A 216 -12.11 1.05 -6.58
C ALA A 216 -13.44 1.81 -6.65
N THR A 217 -13.38 3.11 -6.91
CA THR A 217 -14.52 3.92 -7.34
C THR A 217 -14.44 4.04 -8.86
N VAL A 218 -15.49 3.57 -9.53
CA VAL A 218 -15.55 3.51 -10.99
C VAL A 218 -16.69 4.38 -11.48
N GLU A 219 -16.39 5.19 -12.49
CA GLU A 219 -17.38 5.88 -13.30
C GLU A 219 -17.33 5.25 -14.70
N ALA A 220 -18.41 4.59 -15.08
CA ALA A 220 -18.61 4.11 -16.43
C ALA A 220 -19.49 5.10 -17.21
N ALA A 221 -19.15 5.36 -18.47
CA ALA A 221 -19.89 6.23 -19.36
C ALA A 221 -20.44 5.45 -20.55
N SER A 222 -21.67 5.75 -20.94
CA SER A 222 -22.33 5.24 -22.14
C SER A 222 -21.68 5.83 -23.40
N ASN A 223 -21.48 4.99 -24.42
CA ASN A 223 -20.93 5.39 -25.72
C ASN A 223 -22.03 5.57 -26.79
N ARG A 224 -23.31 5.66 -26.40
CA ARG A 224 -24.39 5.81 -27.39
C ARG A 224 -24.18 7.06 -28.25
N SER A 225 -24.22 6.90 -29.57
CA SER A 225 -24.26 8.03 -30.49
C SER A 225 -25.70 8.47 -30.67
N ASN A 226 -25.99 9.76 -30.51
CA ASN A 226 -27.28 10.28 -30.93
C ASN A 226 -27.27 10.35 -32.46
N LYS A 227 -27.91 9.37 -33.11
CA LYS A 227 -28.12 9.41 -34.55
C LYS A 227 -29.28 10.38 -34.77
N SER A 228 -28.96 11.66 -35.00
CA SER A 228 -29.95 12.67 -35.38
C SER A 228 -30.71 12.17 -36.60
N ALA A 229 -32.00 11.87 -36.42
CA ALA A 229 -32.91 11.45 -37.49
C ALA A 229 -33.22 12.62 -38.43
#